data_AF-W2TRU2-F1
#
_entry.id   AF-W2TRU2-F1
#
_cell.length_a   1.000
_cell.length_b   1.000
_cell.length_c   1.000
_cell.angle_alpha   90.00
_cell.angle_beta   90.00
_cell.angle_gamma   90.00
#
_symmetry.space_group_name_H-M   'P 1'
#
loop_
_entity.id
_entity.type
_entity.pdbx_description
1 polymer ?
#
loop_
_entity_poly.entity_id
_entity_poly.type
_entity_poly.pdbx_seq_one_letter_code
_entity_poly.pdbx_strand_id
1 'polypeptide(L)'
;MLDYDAPKGSLNKRLAKGIERSKSFCDYLFGEDEDSAEVDLRGFVHGNEVDLGEIRELVEETFAPLPPGKLRFVAGPFDPAMVLHLSKLGFDLFDSSYAVKMAEEAKAIRLADDFPYSSRFELLDFNVDKYADDYDKLFQSCECYTCKNYTRMYLRHLTNTKELLGPILLVIHNMMEYHRMFSLIRTAIDDGDAV
;
A
#
# COMPACT_ATOMS: atom_id res chain seq x y z
N MET A 1 11.37 -11.01 8.08
CA MET A 1 10.75 -11.86 7.04
C MET A 1 9.81 -12.80 7.77
N LEU A 2 8.52 -12.47 7.81
CA LEU A 2 7.52 -13.40 8.33
C LEU A 2 7.26 -14.41 7.22
N ASP A 3 7.99 -15.52 7.23
CA ASP A 3 7.73 -16.65 6.34
C ASP A 3 6.40 -17.29 6.76
N TYR A 4 5.38 -17.13 5.92
CA TYR A 4 4.06 -17.74 6.09
C TYR A 4 3.77 -18.56 4.83
N ASP A 5 4.26 -19.80 4.81
CA ASP A 5 3.91 -20.78 3.79
C ASP A 5 2.43 -21.17 3.94
N ALA A 6 1.58 -20.74 2.99
CA ALA A 6 0.18 -21.13 2.94
C ALA A 6 -0.08 -22.19 1.84
N PRO A 7 -0.67 -23.35 2.17
CA PRO A 7 -0.95 -24.39 1.19
C PRO A 7 -2.13 -24.03 0.27
N LYS A 8 -2.00 -24.36 -1.02
CA LYS A 8 -2.96 -24.10 -2.10
C LYS A 8 -4.19 -25.01 -2.02
N GLY A 9 -5.40 -24.45 -1.89
CA GLY A 9 -6.66 -25.19 -1.96
C GLY A 9 -7.92 -24.30 -1.87
N SER A 10 -8.90 -24.59 -2.73
CA SER A 10 -10.11 -23.83 -3.13
C SER A 10 -10.76 -22.80 -2.18
N LEU A 11 -10.99 -21.60 -2.73
CA LEU A 11 -11.60 -20.39 -2.14
C LEU A 11 -12.91 -20.65 -1.35
N ASN A 12 -13.83 -21.45 -1.89
CA ASN A 12 -15.21 -21.51 -1.37
C ASN A 12 -15.40 -22.28 -0.05
N LYS A 13 -14.43 -23.09 0.41
CA LYS A 13 -14.51 -23.72 1.74
C LYS A 13 -13.83 -22.91 2.85
N ARG A 14 -13.07 -21.87 2.48
CA ARG A 14 -12.37 -21.01 3.45
C ARG A 14 -13.24 -19.87 3.95
N LEU A 15 -14.20 -19.37 3.15
CA LEU A 15 -15.13 -18.30 3.56
C LEU A 15 -15.92 -18.62 4.85
N ALA A 16 -16.41 -19.86 5.03
CA ALA A 16 -17.13 -20.26 6.25
C ALA A 16 -16.22 -20.44 7.50
N LYS A 17 -14.89 -20.45 7.32
CA LYS A 17 -13.88 -20.48 8.39
C LYS A 17 -12.99 -19.24 8.41
N GLY A 18 -13.20 -18.29 7.49
CA GLY A 18 -12.34 -17.13 7.25
C GLY A 18 -12.60 -15.98 8.22
N ILE A 19 -13.71 -16.04 8.95
CA ILE A 19 -13.86 -15.37 10.25
C ILE A 19 -13.15 -16.26 11.29
N GLU A 20 -11.90 -16.64 11.02
CA GLU A 20 -11.08 -17.27 12.05
C GLU A 20 -10.62 -16.12 12.93
N ARG A 21 -11.16 -16.07 14.15
CA ARG A 21 -10.68 -15.27 15.28
C ARG A 21 -9.24 -15.69 15.65
N SER A 22 -8.29 -15.59 14.73
CA SER A 22 -6.89 -15.45 15.10
C SER A 22 -6.80 -14.12 15.84
N LYS A 23 -5.99 -14.03 16.91
CA LYS A 23 -5.67 -12.76 17.55
C LYS A 23 -5.34 -11.76 16.45
N SER A 24 -6.28 -10.88 16.12
CA SER A 24 -6.17 -10.08 14.92
C SER A 24 -5.06 -9.06 15.15
N PHE A 25 -4.41 -8.58 14.09
CA PHE A 25 -3.50 -7.44 14.25
C PHE A 25 -4.23 -6.25 14.92
N CYS A 26 -5.55 -6.16 14.70
CA CYS A 26 -6.42 -5.19 15.35
C CYS A 26 -6.55 -5.43 16.86
N ASP A 27 -6.58 -6.68 17.35
CA ASP A 27 -6.61 -6.99 18.79
C ASP A 27 -5.33 -6.50 19.49
N TYR A 28 -4.20 -6.51 18.79
CA TYR A 28 -2.93 -5.97 19.28
C TYR A 28 -2.91 -4.44 19.28
N LEU A 29 -3.49 -3.80 18.27
CA LEU A 29 -3.50 -2.34 18.11
C LEU A 29 -4.55 -1.64 19.00
N PHE A 30 -5.73 -2.24 19.15
CA PHE A 30 -6.91 -1.60 19.73
C PHE A 30 -7.36 -2.24 21.05
N GLY A 31 -6.77 -3.38 21.44
CA GLY A 31 -7.13 -4.13 22.64
C GLY A 31 -8.33 -5.07 22.45
N GLU A 32 -8.53 -6.00 23.39
CA GLU A 32 -9.57 -7.04 23.31
C GLU A 32 -11.02 -6.49 23.35
N ASP A 33 -11.18 -5.22 23.74
CA ASP A 33 -12.48 -4.55 23.92
C ASP A 33 -12.91 -3.70 22.71
N GLU A 34 -12.07 -3.52 21.69
CA GLU A 34 -12.44 -2.78 20.47
C GLU A 34 -12.85 -3.71 19.32
N ASP A 35 -14.10 -3.51 18.92
CA ASP A 35 -14.84 -4.27 17.94
C ASP A 35 -14.33 -3.97 16.51
N SER A 36 -13.32 -4.71 16.05
CA SER A 36 -12.69 -4.56 14.72
C SER A 36 -13.00 -5.75 13.80
N ALA A 37 -12.83 -5.57 12.49
CA ALA A 37 -12.94 -6.64 11.50
C ALA A 37 -11.78 -6.62 10.51
N GLU A 38 -11.17 -7.79 10.30
CA GLU A 38 -10.05 -7.99 9.39
C GLU A 38 -10.53 -8.82 8.18
N VAL A 39 -10.15 -8.37 6.98
CA VAL A 39 -10.38 -9.14 5.75
C VAL A 39 -9.05 -9.53 5.14
N ASP A 40 -8.90 -10.83 4.92
CA ASP A 40 -7.71 -11.39 4.28
C ASP A 40 -7.84 -11.35 2.76
N LEU A 41 -7.15 -10.39 2.14
CA LEU A 41 -7.03 -10.25 0.69
C LEU A 41 -5.66 -10.68 0.16
N ARG A 42 -4.94 -11.60 0.83
CA ARG A 42 -3.59 -12.05 0.41
C ARG A 42 -3.51 -12.58 -1.03
N GLY A 43 -4.62 -13.05 -1.60
CA GLY A 43 -4.70 -13.46 -3.01
C GLY A 43 -4.66 -12.29 -4.00
N PHE A 44 -4.99 -11.08 -3.56
CA PHE A 44 -5.27 -9.91 -4.41
C PHE A 44 -4.24 -8.78 -4.23
N VAL A 45 -2.97 -9.14 -4.04
CA VAL A 45 -1.87 -8.19 -3.78
C VAL A 45 -1.02 -7.91 -5.03
N HIS A 46 -0.17 -6.89 -4.96
CA HIS A 46 0.72 -6.51 -6.05
C HIS A 46 1.59 -7.67 -6.55
N GLY A 47 1.52 -7.94 -7.86
CA GLY A 47 2.21 -9.03 -8.54
C GLY A 47 1.32 -10.21 -8.94
N ASN A 48 0.06 -10.24 -8.50
CA ASN A 48 -0.95 -11.21 -8.94
C ASN A 48 -1.89 -10.58 -9.98
N GLU A 49 -2.55 -11.44 -10.77
CA GLU A 49 -3.72 -11.02 -11.54
C GLU A 49 -4.88 -10.80 -10.56
N VAL A 50 -5.49 -9.62 -10.61
CA VAL A 50 -6.51 -9.19 -9.65
C VAL A 50 -7.77 -8.80 -10.38
N ASP A 51 -8.86 -9.51 -10.13
CA ASP A 51 -10.19 -9.13 -10.59
C ASP A 51 -10.86 -8.24 -9.53
N LEU A 52 -11.05 -6.95 -9.86
CA LEU A 52 -11.70 -5.98 -8.98
C LEU A 52 -13.19 -6.31 -8.75
N GLY A 53 -13.84 -7.02 -9.69
CA GLY A 53 -15.21 -7.50 -9.53
C GLY A 53 -15.32 -8.54 -8.43
N GLU A 54 -14.38 -9.50 -8.42
CA GLU A 54 -14.30 -10.55 -7.39
C GLU A 54 -14.02 -9.95 -6.00
N ILE A 55 -13.11 -8.96 -5.91
CA ILE A 55 -12.85 -8.25 -4.65
C ILE A 55 -14.13 -7.58 -4.14
N ARG A 56 -14.87 -6.86 -5.01
CA ARG A 56 -16.08 -6.15 -4.58
C ARG A 56 -17.11 -7.13 -4.02
N GLU A 57 -17.39 -8.21 -4.73
CA GLU A 57 -18.34 -9.24 -4.28
C GLU A 57 -17.92 -9.83 -2.93
N LEU A 58 -16.63 -10.20 -2.80
CA LEU A 58 -16.08 -10.73 -1.56
C LEU A 58 -16.22 -9.76 -0.39
N VAL A 59 -15.91 -8.47 -0.62
CA VAL A 59 -15.95 -7.44 0.40
C VAL A 59 -17.39 -7.14 0.82
N GLU A 60 -18.32 -7.03 -0.14
CA GLU A 60 -19.75 -6.83 0.14
C GLU A 60 -20.34 -7.97 0.98
N GLU A 61 -20.05 -9.23 0.62
CA GLU A 61 -20.49 -10.39 1.39
C GLU A 61 -19.88 -10.43 2.79
N THR A 62 -18.61 -10.05 2.91
CA THR A 62 -17.88 -10.06 4.19
C THR A 62 -18.33 -8.92 5.11
N PHE A 63 -18.65 -7.76 4.56
CA PHE A 63 -19.03 -6.56 5.32
C PHE A 63 -20.51 -6.48 5.64
N ALA A 64 -21.40 -7.08 4.84
CA ALA A 64 -22.84 -7.09 5.09
C ALA A 64 -23.24 -7.52 6.52
N PRO A 65 -22.63 -8.54 7.16
CA PRO A 65 -22.98 -8.93 8.53
C PRO A 65 -22.32 -8.06 9.63
N LEU A 66 -21.40 -7.15 9.29
CA LEU A 66 -20.64 -6.37 10.26
C LEU A 66 -21.36 -5.07 10.65
N PRO A 67 -21.32 -4.64 11.93
CA PRO A 67 -21.84 -3.34 12.32
C PRO A 67 -21.12 -2.18 11.58
N PRO A 68 -21.84 -1.13 11.18
CA PRO A 68 -21.29 -0.06 10.33
C PRO A 68 -20.24 0.82 11.02
N GLY A 69 -20.18 0.82 12.36
CA GLY A 69 -19.21 1.62 13.12
C GLY A 69 -17.89 0.92 13.44
N LYS A 70 -17.67 -0.31 12.93
CA LYS A 70 -16.43 -1.06 13.18
C LYS A 70 -15.35 -0.66 12.20
N LEU A 71 -14.13 -0.50 12.70
CA LEU A 71 -12.94 -0.30 11.88
C LEU A 71 -12.68 -1.54 11.02
N ARG A 72 -12.47 -1.32 9.72
CA ARG A 72 -12.18 -2.36 8.74
C ARG A 72 -10.73 -2.29 8.30
N PHE A 73 -9.97 -3.33 8.59
CA PHE A 73 -8.55 -3.43 8.27
C PHE A 73 -8.30 -4.41 7.13
N VAL A 74 -7.36 -4.06 6.26
CA VAL A 74 -6.81 -4.94 5.23
C VAL A 74 -5.29 -4.97 5.28
N ALA A 75 -4.74 -6.18 5.31
CA ALA A 75 -3.30 -6.41 5.25
C ALA A 75 -2.86 -6.83 3.84
N GLY A 76 -1.77 -6.24 3.36
CA GLY A 76 -1.12 -6.59 2.11
C GLY A 76 -0.32 -5.43 1.50
N PRO A 77 0.71 -5.74 0.67
CA PRO A 77 1.43 -4.74 -0.09
C PRO A 77 0.56 -4.25 -1.26
N PHE A 78 -0.42 -3.40 -0.96
CA PHE A 78 -1.30 -2.77 -1.93
C PHE A 78 -0.64 -1.52 -2.50
N ASP A 79 -0.63 -1.42 -3.82
CA ASP A 79 -0.21 -0.21 -4.50
C ASP A 79 -1.23 0.93 -4.33
N PRO A 80 -0.88 2.19 -4.68
CA PRO A 80 -1.77 3.33 -4.49
C PRO A 80 -3.14 3.20 -5.16
N ALA A 81 -3.21 2.54 -6.33
CA ALA A 81 -4.46 2.34 -7.03
C ALA A 81 -5.38 1.38 -6.26
N MET A 82 -4.81 0.30 -5.71
CA MET A 82 -5.55 -0.67 -4.91
C MET A 82 -5.97 -0.09 -3.55
N VAL A 83 -5.10 0.68 -2.87
CA VAL A 83 -5.47 1.36 -1.62
C VAL A 83 -6.65 2.29 -1.86
N LEU A 84 -6.62 3.08 -2.93
CA LEU A 84 -7.74 3.93 -3.31
C LEU A 84 -9.00 3.10 -3.56
N HIS A 85 -8.92 2.02 -4.34
CA HIS A 85 -10.07 1.15 -4.62
C HIS A 85 -10.68 0.55 -3.36
N LEU A 86 -9.86 -0.03 -2.48
CA LEU A 86 -10.30 -0.62 -1.21
C LEU A 86 -10.88 0.44 -0.25
N SER A 87 -10.34 1.66 -0.27
CA SER A 87 -10.91 2.78 0.51
C SER A 87 -12.36 3.05 0.09
N LYS A 88 -12.68 2.99 -1.22
CA LYS A 88 -14.06 3.13 -1.73
C LYS A 88 -14.99 1.99 -1.31
N LEU A 89 -14.43 0.81 -1.07
CA LEU A 89 -15.16 -0.34 -0.54
C LEU A 89 -15.36 -0.27 0.98
N GLY A 90 -14.85 0.79 1.62
CA GLY A 90 -15.05 1.07 3.04
C GLY A 90 -14.02 0.41 3.95
N PHE A 91 -12.80 0.18 3.49
CA PHE A 91 -11.66 -0.12 4.36
C PHE A 91 -11.09 1.16 4.98
N ASP A 92 -10.78 1.11 6.27
CA ASP A 92 -10.33 2.26 7.07
C ASP A 92 -8.82 2.23 7.37
N LEU A 93 -8.25 1.02 7.51
CA LEU A 93 -6.87 0.82 7.91
C LEU A 93 -6.13 -0.10 6.94
N PHE A 94 -4.89 0.29 6.64
CA PHE A 94 -3.99 -0.38 5.70
C PHE A 94 -2.59 -0.46 6.31
N ASP A 95 -1.84 -1.50 5.97
CA ASP A 95 -0.40 -1.49 6.20
C ASP A 95 0.36 -0.78 5.06
N SER A 96 1.58 -0.34 5.35
CA SER A 96 2.44 0.38 4.40
C SER A 96 3.52 -0.52 3.79
N SER A 97 3.35 -1.84 3.79
CA SER A 97 4.38 -2.80 3.37
C SER A 97 4.79 -2.63 1.90
N TYR A 98 3.89 -2.15 1.04
CA TYR A 98 4.20 -1.84 -0.36
C TYR A 98 5.30 -0.78 -0.50
N ALA A 99 5.30 0.26 0.35
CA ALA A 99 6.32 1.31 0.32
C ALA A 99 7.72 0.75 0.58
N VAL A 100 7.81 -0.21 1.50
CA VAL A 100 9.04 -0.92 1.85
C VAL A 100 9.44 -1.89 0.73
N LYS A 101 8.50 -2.71 0.26
CA LYS A 101 8.73 -3.66 -0.85
C LYS A 101 9.28 -2.97 -2.10
N MET A 102 8.70 -1.83 -2.48
CA MET A 102 9.18 -1.05 -3.63
C MET A 102 10.58 -0.49 -3.39
N ALA A 103 10.89 -0.03 -2.18
CA ALA A 103 12.24 0.44 -1.87
C ALA A 103 13.29 -0.68 -1.93
N GLU A 104 12.95 -1.89 -1.47
CA GLU A 104 13.80 -3.09 -1.59
C GLU A 104 14.03 -3.51 -3.05
N GLU A 105 13.03 -3.30 -3.91
CA GLU A 105 13.14 -3.49 -5.37
C GLU A 105 13.80 -2.30 -6.10
N ALA A 106 14.38 -1.35 -5.38
CA ALA A 106 15.01 -0.13 -5.91
C ALA A 106 14.05 0.77 -6.71
N LYS A 107 12.80 0.89 -6.25
CA LYS A 107 11.75 1.71 -6.87
C LYS A 107 11.29 2.85 -5.96
N ALA A 108 11.15 4.04 -6.54
CA ALA A 108 10.50 5.17 -5.90
C ALA A 108 9.07 5.35 -6.42
N ILE A 109 8.12 5.56 -5.51
CA ILE A 109 6.71 5.80 -5.82
C ILE A 109 6.51 7.28 -6.14
N ARG A 110 5.63 7.58 -7.11
CA ARG A 110 5.13 8.94 -7.35
C ARG A 110 3.65 8.91 -7.66
N LEU A 111 2.84 9.55 -6.82
CA LEU A 111 1.42 9.75 -7.14
C LEU A 111 1.27 10.76 -8.28
N ALA A 112 0.25 10.56 -9.12
CA ALA A 112 -0.16 11.58 -10.08
C ALA A 112 -0.63 12.85 -9.36
N ASP A 113 -0.48 14.00 -10.00
CA ASP A 113 -0.85 15.28 -9.39
C ASP A 113 -2.37 15.42 -9.20
N ASP A 114 -3.18 14.66 -9.93
CA ASP A 114 -4.64 14.60 -9.81
C ASP A 114 -5.15 13.43 -8.93
N PHE A 115 -4.27 12.79 -8.15
CA PHE A 115 -4.70 11.82 -7.14
C PHE A 115 -5.49 12.54 -6.03
N PRO A 116 -6.63 12.01 -5.53
CA PRO A 116 -7.18 10.67 -5.76
C PRO A 116 -8.23 10.58 -6.87
N TYR A 117 -8.50 11.68 -7.60
CA TYR A 117 -9.47 11.67 -8.71
C TYR A 117 -9.04 10.76 -9.86
N SER A 118 -7.73 10.55 -10.01
CA SER A 118 -7.19 9.41 -10.73
C SER A 118 -6.52 8.42 -9.78
N SER A 119 -6.55 7.14 -10.14
CA SER A 119 -5.79 6.07 -9.46
C SER A 119 -4.36 5.94 -9.99
N ARG A 120 -3.87 6.91 -10.76
CA ARG A 120 -2.58 6.80 -11.43
C ARG A 120 -1.42 7.11 -10.48
N PHE A 121 -0.36 6.34 -10.66
CA PHE A 121 0.92 6.54 -10.01
C PHE A 121 2.03 5.99 -10.92
N GLU A 122 3.26 6.37 -10.62
CA GLU A 122 4.46 5.92 -11.34
C GLU A 122 5.42 5.23 -10.38
N LEU A 123 6.19 4.29 -10.93
CA LEU A 123 7.34 3.68 -10.27
C LEU A 123 8.60 4.05 -11.04
N LEU A 124 9.48 4.80 -10.38
CA LEU A 124 10.80 5.10 -10.90
C LEU A 124 11.74 3.97 -10.51
N ASP A 125 12.14 3.18 -11.50
CA ASP A 125 13.00 2.00 -11.32
C ASP A 125 14.50 2.35 -11.42
N PHE A 126 15.23 2.27 -10.31
CA PHE A 126 16.66 2.57 -10.28
C PHE A 126 17.57 1.43 -10.80
N ASN A 127 17.00 0.32 -11.24
CA ASN A 127 17.75 -0.72 -11.95
C ASN A 127 18.01 -0.35 -13.43
N VAL A 128 17.30 0.65 -13.97
CA VAL A 128 17.49 1.07 -15.37
C VAL A 128 18.59 2.12 -15.54
N ASP A 129 19.23 2.13 -16.72
CA ASP A 129 20.37 3.00 -17.02
C ASP A 129 20.01 4.47 -17.19
N LYS A 130 18.73 4.80 -17.38
CA LYS A 130 18.29 6.18 -17.63
C LYS A 130 18.66 7.16 -16.49
N TYR A 131 18.93 6.66 -15.29
CA TYR A 131 19.32 7.49 -14.14
C TYR A 131 20.83 7.50 -13.87
N ALA A 132 21.68 6.93 -14.75
CA ALA A 132 23.11 6.80 -14.51
C ALA A 132 23.85 8.15 -14.43
N ASP A 133 23.36 9.17 -15.13
CA ASP A 133 23.91 10.53 -15.18
C ASP A 133 22.85 11.59 -14.85
N ASP A 134 21.86 11.22 -14.03
CA ASP A 134 20.72 12.08 -13.68
C ASP A 134 20.95 12.83 -12.36
N TYR A 135 21.54 14.01 -12.46
CA TYR A 135 21.93 14.84 -11.31
C TYR A 135 20.76 15.63 -10.69
N ASP A 136 19.54 15.47 -11.22
CA ASP A 136 18.38 16.13 -10.61
C ASP A 136 17.99 15.47 -9.30
N LYS A 137 17.28 16.24 -8.46
CA LYS A 137 16.56 15.70 -7.31
C LYS A 137 15.60 14.59 -7.75
N LEU A 138 15.30 13.68 -6.83
CA LEU A 138 14.32 12.60 -7.06
C LEU A 138 12.97 13.17 -7.54
N PHE A 139 12.37 14.10 -6.79
CA PHE A 139 11.23 14.91 -7.22
C PHE A 139 11.34 16.34 -6.71
N GLN A 140 11.11 17.33 -7.58
CA GLN A 140 11.21 18.75 -7.22
C GLN A 140 10.13 19.21 -6.23
N SER A 141 8.92 18.63 -6.31
CA SER A 141 7.79 18.99 -5.46
C SER A 141 7.76 18.25 -4.11
N CYS A 142 8.68 17.31 -3.87
CA CYS A 142 8.68 16.49 -2.66
C CYS A 142 9.68 17.04 -1.63
N GLU A 143 9.19 17.22 -0.41
CA GLU A 143 9.93 17.82 0.69
C GLU A 143 10.59 16.82 1.65
N CYS A 144 10.58 15.52 1.32
CA CYS A 144 11.21 14.49 2.15
C CYS A 144 12.74 14.65 2.20
N TYR A 145 13.36 14.04 3.22
CA TYR A 145 14.81 14.09 3.40
C TYR A 145 15.56 13.60 2.14
N THR A 146 15.05 12.56 1.48
CA THR A 146 15.67 12.02 0.26
C THR A 146 15.65 13.03 -0.89
N CYS A 147 14.49 13.60 -1.21
CA CYS A 147 14.33 14.57 -2.30
C CYS A 147 15.07 15.89 -2.04
N LYS A 148 15.23 16.29 -0.78
CA LYS A 148 15.95 17.52 -0.40
C LYS A 148 17.47 17.39 -0.54
N ASN A 149 18.03 16.20 -0.32
CA ASN A 149 19.48 16.03 -0.14
C ASN A 149 20.18 15.18 -1.21
N TYR A 150 19.44 14.40 -2.00
CA TYR A 150 20.04 13.44 -2.92
C TYR A 150 19.47 13.51 -4.34
N THR A 151 20.30 13.12 -5.29
CA THR A 151 19.99 13.08 -6.72
C THR A 151 19.53 11.69 -7.17
N ARG A 152 18.83 11.59 -8.31
CA ARG A 152 18.47 10.32 -8.95
C ARG A 152 19.69 9.46 -9.26
N MET A 153 20.78 10.05 -9.74
CA MET A 153 22.07 9.39 -9.97
C MET A 153 22.61 8.73 -8.71
N TYR A 154 22.68 9.47 -7.62
CA TYR A 154 23.19 8.95 -6.35
C TYR A 154 22.33 7.80 -5.79
N LEU A 155 21.00 7.91 -5.89
CA LEU A 155 20.09 6.81 -5.52
C LEU A 155 20.36 5.57 -6.38
N ARG A 156 20.49 5.72 -7.70
CA ARG A 156 20.85 4.64 -8.63
C ARG A 156 22.18 3.98 -8.26
N HIS A 157 23.18 4.79 -7.93
CA HIS A 157 24.49 4.30 -7.51
C HIS A 157 24.35 3.40 -6.28
N LEU A 158 23.73 3.90 -5.21
CA LEU A 158 23.57 3.16 -3.96
C LEU A 158 22.79 1.85 -4.14
N THR A 159 21.70 1.86 -4.91
CA THR A 159 20.89 0.65 -5.15
C THR A 159 21.66 -0.39 -5.94
N ASN A 160 22.42 0.03 -6.96
CA ASN A 160 23.16 -0.89 -7.82
C ASN A 160 24.45 -1.42 -7.18
N THR A 161 25.08 -0.64 -6.29
CA THR A 161 26.20 -1.11 -5.47
C THR A 161 25.76 -1.88 -4.23
N LYS A 162 24.44 -2.07 -4.04
CA LYS A 162 23.84 -2.81 -2.91
C LYS A 162 24.20 -2.22 -1.55
N GLU A 163 24.35 -0.90 -1.49
CA GLU A 163 24.55 -0.17 -0.24
C GLU A 163 23.21 -0.06 0.50
N LEU A 164 23.21 -0.37 1.80
CA LEU A 164 22.00 -0.34 2.64
C LEU A 164 21.32 1.04 2.67
N LEU A 165 22.09 2.11 2.46
CA LEU A 165 21.56 3.47 2.42
C LEU A 165 20.57 3.69 1.27
N GLY A 166 20.72 2.99 0.13
CA GLY A 166 19.83 3.14 -1.02
C GLY A 166 18.37 2.84 -0.67
N PRO A 167 18.05 1.61 -0.23
CA PRO A 167 16.71 1.26 0.22
C PRO A 167 16.20 2.15 1.37
N ILE A 168 17.06 2.54 2.33
CA ILE A 168 16.65 3.45 3.43
C ILE A 168 16.13 4.79 2.89
N LEU A 169 16.87 5.40 1.96
CA LEU A 169 16.46 6.67 1.34
C LEU A 169 15.17 6.50 0.52
N LEU A 170 15.00 5.38 -0.17
CA LEU A 170 13.77 5.09 -0.90
C LEU A 170 12.57 4.86 0.02
N VAL A 171 12.74 4.17 1.16
CA VAL A 171 11.68 4.01 2.17
C VAL A 171 11.23 5.37 2.71
N ILE A 172 12.17 6.27 3.03
CA ILE A 172 11.84 7.63 3.51
C ILE A 172 10.95 8.36 2.50
N HIS A 173 11.28 8.27 1.20
CA HIS A 173 10.48 8.88 0.14
C HIS A 173 9.13 8.18 -0.05
N ASN A 174 9.12 6.86 -0.18
CA ASN A 174 7.90 6.09 -0.44
C ASN A 174 6.88 6.24 0.70
N MET A 175 7.34 6.28 1.96
CA MET A 175 6.47 6.55 3.11
C MET A 175 5.87 7.96 3.09
N MET A 176 6.61 8.96 2.60
CA MET A 176 6.07 10.31 2.41
C MET A 176 4.95 10.33 1.36
N GLU A 177 5.11 9.60 0.25
CA GLU A 177 4.05 9.48 -0.75
C GLU A 177 2.83 8.71 -0.22
N TYR A 178 3.01 7.67 0.61
CA TYR A 178 1.90 7.01 1.32
C TYR A 178 1.17 7.97 2.28
N HIS A 179 1.90 8.77 3.05
CA HIS A 179 1.30 9.76 3.92
C HIS A 179 0.50 10.79 3.11
N ARG A 180 1.07 11.28 2.01
CA ARG A 180 0.39 12.19 1.08
C ARG A 180 -0.87 11.55 0.50
N MET A 181 -0.80 10.30 0.06
CA MET A 181 -1.93 9.53 -0.48
C MET A 181 -3.12 9.54 0.48
N PHE A 182 -2.90 9.11 1.73
CA PHE A 182 -3.95 9.06 2.73
C PHE A 182 -4.46 10.45 3.12
N SER A 183 -3.60 11.48 3.10
CA SER A 183 -4.05 12.86 3.30
C SER A 183 -5.01 13.30 2.20
N LEU A 184 -4.66 13.04 0.93
CA LEU A 184 -5.48 13.39 -0.22
C LEU A 184 -6.82 12.65 -0.24
N ILE A 185 -6.82 11.34 0.08
CA ILE A 185 -8.04 10.54 0.19
C ILE A 185 -8.98 11.12 1.25
N ARG A 186 -8.46 11.41 2.47
CA ARG A 186 -9.28 11.98 3.54
C ARG A 186 -9.87 13.34 3.16
N THR A 187 -9.07 14.23 2.58
CA THR A 187 -9.55 15.54 2.13
C THR A 187 -10.68 15.41 1.12
N ALA A 188 -10.54 14.51 0.13
CA ALA A 188 -11.58 14.33 -0.87
C ALA A 188 -12.88 13.73 -0.28
N ILE A 189 -12.78 12.84 0.71
CA ILE A 189 -13.95 12.35 1.48
C ILE A 189 -14.62 13.50 2.26
N ASP A 190 -13.83 14.33 2.95
CA ASP A 190 -14.34 15.46 3.74
C ASP A 190 -15.04 16.52 2.86
N ASP A 191 -14.54 16.74 1.65
CA ASP A 191 -15.12 17.65 0.66
C ASP A 191 -16.40 17.09 -0.01
N GLY A 192 -16.73 15.82 0.25
CA GLY A 192 -17.89 15.13 -0.32
C GLY A 192 -17.70 14.74 -1.79
N ASP A 193 -16.45 14.74 -2.28
CA ASP A 193 -16.13 14.23 -3.60
C ASP A 193 -16.36 12.71 -3.62
N ALA A 194 -16.88 12.22 -4.75
CA ALA A 194 -16.95 10.79 -4.99
C ALA A 194 -15.54 10.28 -5.25
N VAL A 195 -14.83 9.97 -4.15
CA VAL A 195 -13.51 9.33 -4.18
C VAL A 195 -13.63 7.98 -4.84
#